data_AF-A0A6J8C1Q4-F1
#
_entry.id   AF-A0A6J8C1Q4-F1
#
_cell.length_a   1.000
_cell.length_b   1.000
_cell.length_c   1.000
_cell.angle_alpha   90.00
_cell.angle_beta   90.00
_cell.angle_gamma   90.00
#
_symmetry.space_group_name_H-M   'P 1'
#
loop_
_entity.id
_entity.type
_entity.pdbx_description
1 polymer ?
#
loop_
_entity_poly.entity_id
_entity_poly.type
_entity_poly.pdbx_seq_one_letter_code
_entity_poly.pdbx_strand_id
1 'polypeptide(L)'
;MPETIKQMAKHDREEFLKASKSGTTQRYCIRVIIVGGSSAGKTCLLRRLMKKPIEDVISTDGLDIEKRKCQVDIKTGEWHFPTIDEESYSVWPDQNRQFADCGFWDFAGQKEFYATHQTFLTNAVYLLAVDISKDFSKKTYNEMLKGTFDNIGEITDFWLDYIHCYWTDVYNASGQCNKQLELNPPVVIVCTGIDKIPSAKREERKQNFQDNLSKILSVHAKRRHLRKTHFLSNIFSSDNGEEFEILRKDIFDQAKALPNWGENFPTRWICLEKEIHRKISEAKYTMSYDYAIQLATCCSFPNLKQTTSELDSFLKYEHDIGNIIFFVDVKDFIVLDPKWLVDVFKCFVSNQYKNELINMPEWSELEEKGKLSKNLIEKLLKKVPHLSLMKHKTFVLQIMEKLDIIVRPRNDEASHVFYIPCMIKSAALSDISRAIGADKCKKKTSWFMLEFDFLPPSYFNHILVNFVREKRLSIGKDNQLCIYRNIGLFDINDSRTQVLMICLSKNAIAMQVLQWNLESHCYSDIKNKLIDLVRSMKLRYCINITCEKKFICSEGKFFTKEGRVGLDTVLAESEYRCTEHKNTHPSKDIFNSWLTVC
;
A
#
# COMPACT_ATOMS: atom_id res chain seq x y z
N MET A 1 19.64 -2.11 19.09
CA MET A 1 18.99 -0.99 18.40
C MET A 1 18.07 -1.58 17.35
N PRO A 2 16.79 -1.18 17.33
CA PRO A 2 15.79 -1.69 16.40
C PRO A 2 16.19 -1.53 14.94
N GLU A 3 15.79 -2.47 14.09
CA GLU A 3 16.16 -2.45 12.67
C GLU A 3 15.62 -1.22 11.94
N THR A 4 14.37 -0.82 12.21
CA THR A 4 13.80 0.42 11.66
C THR A 4 14.66 1.63 11.99
N ILE A 5 15.14 1.75 13.24
CA ILE A 5 16.06 2.82 13.63
C ILE A 5 17.37 2.74 12.84
N LYS A 6 17.93 1.56 12.58
CA LYS A 6 19.18 1.42 11.79
C LYS A 6 19.05 1.96 10.37
N GLN A 7 17.85 1.92 9.79
CA GLN A 7 17.53 2.42 8.45
C GLN A 7 17.26 3.92 8.41
N MET A 8 16.94 4.54 9.56
CA MET A 8 16.77 5.98 9.68
C MET A 8 18.09 6.74 9.49
N ALA A 9 17.99 8.07 9.35
CA ALA A 9 19.14 8.93 9.16
C ALA A 9 20.14 8.81 10.32
N LYS A 10 21.43 9.08 10.04
CA LYS A 10 22.52 8.95 11.02
C LYS A 10 22.21 9.65 12.35
N HIS A 11 21.68 10.87 12.26
CA HIS A 11 21.28 11.66 13.41
C HIS A 11 20.17 11.01 14.25
N ASP A 12 19.14 10.42 13.63
CA ASP A 12 18.05 9.76 14.35
C ASP A 12 18.56 8.54 15.14
N ARG A 13 19.56 7.83 14.59
CA ARG A 13 20.27 6.74 15.29
C ARG A 13 21.06 7.24 16.50
N GLU A 14 21.72 8.38 16.38
CA GLU A 14 22.48 8.98 17.47
C GLU A 14 21.57 9.41 18.63
N GLU A 15 20.40 10.00 18.32
CA GLU A 15 19.40 10.35 19.33
C GLU A 15 18.84 9.12 20.04
N PHE A 16 18.54 8.05 19.31
CA PHE A 16 18.11 6.79 19.92
C PHE A 16 19.17 6.23 20.90
N LEU A 17 20.45 6.21 20.49
CA LEU A 17 21.54 5.72 21.32
C LEU A 17 21.75 6.60 22.56
N LYS A 18 21.67 7.92 22.40
CA LYS A 18 21.74 8.88 23.51
C LYS A 18 20.58 8.70 24.49
N ALA A 19 19.37 8.54 23.97
CA ALA A 19 18.17 8.29 24.77
C ALA A 19 18.29 6.97 25.55
N SER A 20 18.88 5.93 24.94
CA SER A 20 19.06 4.62 25.55
C SER A 20 20.03 4.65 26.76
N LYS A 21 20.98 5.60 26.81
CA LYS A 21 21.92 5.73 27.94
C LYS A 21 21.25 6.07 29.27
N SER A 22 20.06 6.67 29.25
CA SER A 22 19.32 7.00 30.48
C SER A 22 18.47 5.84 31.02
N GLY A 23 18.52 4.68 30.38
CA GLY A 23 17.71 3.52 30.71
C GLY A 23 16.91 3.00 29.53
N THR A 24 16.79 1.68 29.47
CA THR A 24 16.03 0.99 28.43
C THR A 24 15.00 0.03 29.03
N THR A 25 13.92 -0.19 28.29
CA THR A 25 12.87 -1.14 28.61
C THR A 25 12.64 -2.04 27.42
N GLN A 26 12.50 -3.35 27.67
CA GLN A 26 12.16 -4.31 26.63
C GLN A 26 10.71 -4.10 26.16
N ARG A 27 10.52 -4.08 24.85
CA ARG A 27 9.21 -3.92 24.22
C ARG A 27 8.77 -5.25 23.62
N TYR A 28 7.58 -5.71 24.02
CA TYR A 28 6.94 -6.90 23.47
C TYR A 28 5.62 -6.51 22.84
N CYS A 29 5.47 -6.76 21.54
CA CYS A 29 4.28 -6.40 20.79
C CYS A 29 3.99 -7.44 19.72
N ILE A 30 2.74 -7.90 19.65
CA ILE A 30 2.21 -8.75 18.60
C ILE A 30 1.38 -7.86 17.68
N ARG A 31 1.85 -7.69 16.45
CA ARG A 31 1.05 -7.08 15.40
C ARG A 31 0.60 -8.15 14.42
N VAL A 32 -0.72 -8.23 14.23
CA VAL A 32 -1.35 -9.14 13.28
C VAL A 32 -1.99 -8.33 12.17
N ILE A 33 -1.62 -8.61 10.92
CA ILE A 33 -2.21 -7.98 9.73
C ILE A 33 -3.02 -9.04 8.98
N ILE A 34 -4.33 -8.83 8.89
CA ILE A 34 -5.27 -9.72 8.20
C ILE A 34 -5.53 -9.14 6.81
N VAL A 35 -5.19 -9.93 5.78
CA VAL A 35 -5.32 -9.57 4.36
C VAL A 35 -6.02 -10.68 3.60
N GLY A 36 -6.53 -10.38 2.39
CA GLY A 36 -7.27 -11.34 1.57
C GLY A 36 -8.30 -10.67 0.69
N GLY A 37 -8.97 -11.46 -0.16
CA GLY A 37 -10.01 -10.98 -1.06
C GLY A 37 -11.24 -10.42 -0.32
N SER A 38 -12.10 -9.73 -1.06
CA SER A 38 -13.41 -9.34 -0.53
C SER A 38 -14.22 -10.58 -0.13
N SER A 39 -14.94 -10.48 0.98
CA SER A 39 -15.75 -11.57 1.55
C SER A 39 -14.99 -12.87 1.87
N ALA A 40 -13.66 -12.83 2.04
CA ALA A 40 -12.85 -14.00 2.44
C ALA A 40 -12.99 -14.41 3.92
N GLY A 41 -13.88 -13.76 4.69
CA GLY A 41 -14.09 -14.05 6.11
C GLY A 41 -13.11 -13.39 7.09
N LYS A 42 -12.39 -12.34 6.67
CA LYS A 42 -11.38 -11.62 7.50
C LYS A 42 -11.95 -11.07 8.82
N THR A 43 -13.06 -10.34 8.73
CA THR A 43 -13.75 -9.76 9.89
C THR A 43 -14.26 -10.85 10.83
N CYS A 44 -14.80 -11.95 10.29
CA CYS A 44 -15.23 -13.11 11.09
C CYS A 44 -14.04 -13.77 11.80
N LEU A 45 -12.93 -13.96 11.09
CA LEU A 45 -11.68 -14.49 11.64
C LEU A 45 -11.18 -13.62 12.80
N LEU A 46 -11.15 -12.29 12.63
CA LEU A 46 -10.78 -11.35 13.68
C LEU A 46 -11.67 -11.50 14.91
N ARG A 47 -13.00 -11.43 14.74
CA ARG A 47 -13.94 -11.55 15.87
C ARG A 47 -13.77 -12.87 16.63
N ARG A 48 -13.59 -13.99 15.91
CA ARG A 48 -13.35 -15.31 16.52
C ARG A 48 -12.01 -15.38 17.26
N LEU A 49 -10.93 -14.81 16.69
CA LEU A 49 -9.64 -14.68 17.39
C LEU A 49 -9.80 -13.90 18.70
N MET A 50 -10.68 -12.90 18.72
CA MET A 50 -10.99 -12.09 19.89
C MET A 50 -12.04 -12.67 20.84
N LYS A 51 -12.52 -13.90 20.61
CA LYS A 51 -13.62 -14.53 21.37
C LYS A 51 -14.91 -13.70 21.39
N LYS A 52 -15.16 -12.91 20.32
CA LYS A 52 -16.37 -12.10 20.12
C LYS A 52 -17.42 -12.83 19.28
N PRO A 53 -18.71 -12.52 19.44
CA PRO A 53 -19.77 -13.06 18.60
C PRO A 53 -19.66 -12.60 17.14
N ILE A 54 -20.09 -13.45 16.22
CA ILE A 54 -20.04 -13.24 14.76
C ILE A 54 -21.37 -12.76 14.18
N GLU A 55 -22.33 -12.40 15.03
CA GLU A 55 -23.62 -11.84 14.63
C GLU A 55 -23.42 -10.45 14.01
N ASP A 56 -24.18 -10.14 12.96
CA ASP A 56 -24.16 -8.85 12.25
C ASP A 56 -22.80 -8.42 11.70
N VAL A 57 -21.96 -9.36 11.27
CA VAL A 57 -20.69 -9.04 10.61
C VAL A 57 -20.97 -8.46 9.22
N ILE A 58 -20.74 -7.16 9.08
CA ILE A 58 -20.75 -6.46 7.79
C ILE A 58 -19.36 -6.58 7.16
N SER A 59 -19.30 -6.63 5.83
CA SER A 59 -18.02 -6.60 5.11
C SER A 59 -17.25 -5.32 5.42
N THR A 60 -15.98 -5.45 5.81
CA THR A 60 -15.10 -4.30 6.10
C THR A 60 -14.97 -3.39 4.88
N ASP A 61 -15.29 -2.11 5.06
CA ASP A 61 -15.02 -1.04 4.11
C ASP A 61 -13.74 -0.31 4.55
N GLY A 62 -12.76 -0.18 3.64
CA GLY A 62 -11.43 0.39 3.87
C GLY A 62 -10.47 -0.38 4.77
N LEU A 63 -10.43 -0.04 6.06
CA LEU A 63 -9.53 -0.65 7.04
C LEU A 63 -10.23 -0.57 8.38
N ASP A 64 -10.22 -1.67 9.12
CA ASP A 64 -10.55 -1.68 10.53
C ASP A 64 -9.28 -2.01 11.34
N ILE A 65 -9.02 -1.21 12.38
CA ILE A 65 -7.85 -1.38 13.24
C ILE A 65 -8.38 -1.60 14.66
N GLU A 66 -8.06 -2.77 15.22
CA GLU A 66 -8.29 -3.11 16.62
C GLU A 66 -6.95 -3.11 17.36
N LYS A 67 -6.48 -1.92 17.78
CA LYS A 67 -5.23 -1.73 18.54
C LYS A 67 -5.39 -2.18 20.00
N ARG A 68 -4.43 -2.97 20.49
CA ARG A 68 -4.20 -3.30 21.92
C ARG A 68 -5.44 -3.77 22.69
N LYS A 69 -6.31 -4.53 22.04
CA LYS A 69 -7.51 -5.08 22.69
C LYS A 69 -7.28 -6.44 23.35
N CYS A 70 -6.05 -6.92 23.42
CA CYS A 70 -5.69 -8.12 24.18
C CYS A 70 -4.20 -8.08 24.50
N GLN A 71 -3.82 -8.83 25.53
CA GLN A 71 -2.45 -9.01 25.95
C GLN A 71 -2.10 -10.49 25.99
N VAL A 72 -0.83 -10.81 25.74
CA VAL A 72 -0.35 -12.19 25.73
C VAL A 72 0.79 -12.34 26.72
N ASP A 73 0.68 -13.28 27.65
CA ASP A 73 1.77 -13.58 28.58
C ASP A 73 2.99 -14.09 27.80
N ILE A 74 4.15 -13.43 27.94
CA ILE A 74 5.32 -13.74 27.12
C ILE A 74 5.97 -15.09 27.45
N LYS A 75 5.67 -15.66 28.63
CA LYS A 75 6.19 -16.94 29.10
C LYS A 75 5.29 -18.08 28.69
N THR A 76 3.98 -17.95 28.93
CA THR A 76 3.00 -19.02 28.69
C THR A 76 2.39 -18.98 27.29
N GLY A 77 2.37 -17.81 26.65
CA GLY A 77 1.64 -17.59 25.40
C GLY A 77 0.12 -17.50 25.59
N GLU A 78 -0.35 -17.37 26.84
CA GLU A 78 -1.78 -17.28 27.17
C GLU A 78 -2.34 -15.90 26.79
N TRP A 79 -3.49 -15.90 26.12
CA TRP A 79 -4.16 -14.69 25.64
C TRP A 79 -5.20 -14.19 26.65
N HIS A 80 -5.06 -12.94 27.06
CA HIS A 80 -5.97 -12.22 27.94
C HIS A 80 -6.76 -11.17 27.15
N PHE A 81 -8.09 -11.21 27.27
CA PHE A 81 -9.01 -10.28 26.64
C PHE A 81 -9.65 -9.38 27.72
N PRO A 82 -9.77 -8.07 27.50
CA PRO A 82 -10.42 -7.16 28.42
C PRO A 82 -11.91 -7.50 28.53
N THR A 83 -12.44 -7.48 29.76
CA THR A 83 -13.88 -7.55 30.03
C THR A 83 -14.52 -6.19 29.74
N ILE A 84 -15.82 -6.21 29.40
CA ILE A 84 -16.59 -5.03 28.92
C ILE A 84 -16.58 -3.87 29.94
N ASP A 85 -16.31 -4.15 31.21
CA ASP A 85 -16.30 -3.16 32.30
C ASP A 85 -14.89 -2.59 32.63
N GLU A 86 -13.83 -3.08 31.96
CA GLU A 86 -12.43 -2.70 32.21
C GLU A 86 -11.81 -1.89 31.05
N GLU A 87 -12.52 -0.88 30.53
CA GLU A 87 -11.90 0.17 29.68
C GLU A 87 -10.97 1.12 30.47
N SER A 88 -10.81 0.90 31.77
CA SER A 88 -9.74 1.51 32.56
C SER A 88 -8.64 0.47 32.74
N TYR A 89 -7.42 0.80 32.28
CA TYR A 89 -6.17 0.05 32.51
C TYR A 89 -6.20 -0.73 33.83
N SER A 90 -6.53 -2.02 33.78
CA SER A 90 -6.69 -2.81 34.99
C SER A 90 -5.33 -3.27 35.49
N VAL A 91 -5.12 -3.03 36.79
CA VAL A 91 -3.96 -3.42 37.57
C VAL A 91 -3.84 -4.94 37.52
N TRP A 92 -2.74 -5.44 36.97
CA TRP A 92 -2.44 -6.87 36.90
C TRP A 92 -2.12 -7.42 38.29
N PRO A 93 -2.74 -8.53 38.73
CA PRO A 93 -2.54 -9.08 40.07
C PRO A 93 -1.15 -9.73 40.28
N ASP A 94 -0.27 -9.78 39.27
CA ASP A 94 1.05 -10.40 39.38
C ASP A 94 2.15 -9.48 38.81
N GLN A 95 2.88 -8.78 39.68
CA GLN A 95 3.99 -7.88 39.32
C GLN A 95 5.19 -8.61 38.69
N ASN A 96 5.22 -9.95 38.70
CA ASN A 96 6.31 -10.75 38.14
C ASN A 96 6.05 -11.25 36.70
N ARG A 97 4.90 -10.92 36.10
CA ARG A 97 4.57 -11.29 34.73
C ARG A 97 4.80 -10.14 33.76
N GLN A 98 5.25 -10.50 32.57
CA GLN A 98 5.45 -9.57 31.46
C GLN A 98 4.48 -9.96 30.35
N PHE A 99 3.86 -8.96 29.75
CA PHE A 99 2.84 -9.14 28.72
C PHE A 99 3.28 -8.44 27.44
N ALA A 100 2.91 -9.04 26.31
CA ALA A 100 2.98 -8.42 25.00
C ALA A 100 1.63 -7.80 24.65
N ASP A 101 1.63 -6.55 24.22
CA ASP A 101 0.43 -5.93 23.66
C ASP A 101 0.11 -6.56 22.30
N CYS A 102 -1.14 -6.96 22.06
CA CYS A 102 -1.56 -7.53 20.78
C CYS A 102 -2.58 -6.64 20.06
N GLY A 103 -2.32 -6.33 18.79
CA GLY A 103 -3.23 -5.55 17.95
C GLY A 103 -3.44 -6.18 16.57
N PHE A 104 -4.61 -5.91 16.00
CA PHE A 104 -5.08 -6.44 14.73
C PHE A 104 -5.41 -5.34 13.73
N TRP A 105 -5.02 -5.57 12.47
CA TRP A 105 -5.34 -4.71 11.34
C TRP A 105 -6.11 -5.56 10.32
N ASP A 106 -7.41 -5.31 10.15
CA ASP A 106 -8.28 -5.96 9.15
C ASP A 106 -8.42 -5.06 7.93
N PHE A 107 -7.63 -5.35 6.89
CA PHE A 107 -7.65 -4.59 5.64
C PHE A 107 -8.87 -4.98 4.81
N ALA A 108 -9.57 -4.00 4.24
CA ALA A 108 -10.59 -4.31 3.25
C ALA A 108 -9.98 -5.00 2.03
N GLY A 109 -10.77 -5.88 1.42
CA GLY A 109 -10.39 -6.55 0.17
C GLY A 109 -10.63 -5.69 -1.08
N GLN A 110 -11.12 -4.46 -0.93
CA GLN A 110 -11.45 -3.54 -2.02
C GLN A 110 -10.19 -2.81 -2.52
N LYS A 111 -10.02 -2.72 -3.85
CA LYS A 111 -8.78 -2.21 -4.48
C LYS A 111 -8.62 -0.70 -4.29
N GLU A 112 -9.72 0.02 -4.14
CA GLU A 112 -9.78 1.47 -3.98
C GLU A 112 -8.98 1.94 -2.75
N PHE A 113 -8.87 1.07 -1.73
CA PHE A 113 -8.12 1.32 -0.51
C PHE A 113 -6.65 0.92 -0.57
N TYR A 114 -6.21 0.20 -1.60
CA TYR A 114 -4.82 -0.24 -1.72
C TYR A 114 -3.84 0.94 -1.84
N ALA A 115 -4.34 2.10 -2.30
CA ALA A 115 -3.56 3.35 -2.35
C ALA A 115 -3.03 3.78 -0.97
N THR A 116 -3.77 3.49 0.12
CA THR A 116 -3.36 3.86 1.48
C THR A 116 -2.71 2.71 2.23
N HIS A 117 -2.84 1.46 1.77
CA HIS A 117 -2.36 0.29 2.50
C HIS A 117 -0.88 0.35 2.86
N GLN A 118 -0.03 0.87 1.97
CA GLN A 118 1.42 0.96 2.18
C GLN A 118 1.81 1.68 3.47
N THR A 119 1.01 2.65 3.92
CA THR A 119 1.24 3.38 5.19
C THR A 119 1.11 2.48 6.43
N PHE A 120 0.48 1.32 6.29
CA PHE A 120 0.14 0.41 7.39
C PHE A 120 0.82 -0.95 7.29
N LEU A 121 1.45 -1.27 6.16
CA LEU A 121 2.20 -2.53 6.00
C LEU A 121 3.50 -2.40 6.80
N THR A 122 3.74 -3.33 7.70
CA THR A 122 4.89 -3.33 8.59
C THR A 122 5.34 -4.76 8.85
N ASN A 123 6.55 -4.95 9.40
CA ASN A 123 6.97 -6.28 9.80
C ASN A 123 6.06 -6.78 10.95
N ALA A 124 5.24 -7.78 10.66
CA ALA A 124 4.13 -8.25 11.48
C ALA A 124 3.84 -9.72 11.14
N VAL A 125 2.94 -10.36 11.91
CA VAL A 125 2.39 -11.66 11.53
C VAL A 125 1.26 -11.44 10.54
N TYR A 126 1.40 -11.90 9.30
CA TYR A 126 0.36 -11.76 8.28
C TYR A 126 -0.55 -12.98 8.28
N LEU A 127 -1.86 -12.75 8.40
CA LEU A 127 -2.89 -13.75 8.18
C LEU A 127 -3.53 -13.52 6.82
N LEU A 128 -3.24 -14.39 5.86
CA LEU A 128 -3.86 -14.37 4.54
C LEU A 128 -5.13 -15.21 4.57
N ALA A 129 -6.28 -14.55 4.71
CA ALA A 129 -7.58 -15.21 4.75
C ALA A 129 -8.07 -15.57 3.34
N VAL A 130 -8.47 -16.82 3.17
CA VAL A 130 -8.94 -17.38 1.89
C VAL A 130 -10.18 -18.23 2.12
N ASP A 131 -11.29 -17.94 1.43
CA ASP A 131 -12.50 -18.76 1.53
C ASP A 131 -12.33 -20.04 0.70
N ILE A 132 -12.08 -21.17 1.37
CA ILE A 132 -11.76 -22.45 0.70
C ILE A 132 -12.96 -23.05 -0.05
N SER A 133 -14.18 -22.55 0.17
CA SER A 133 -15.35 -22.95 -0.61
C SER A 133 -15.34 -22.44 -2.05
N LYS A 134 -14.54 -21.41 -2.36
CA LYS A 134 -14.43 -20.81 -3.70
C LYS A 134 -13.44 -21.53 -4.61
N ASP A 135 -13.62 -21.44 -5.92
CA ASP A 135 -12.78 -22.16 -6.88
C ASP A 135 -11.30 -21.77 -6.85
N PHE A 136 -10.45 -22.80 -6.93
CA PHE A 136 -9.01 -22.68 -7.11
C PHE A 136 -8.69 -22.96 -8.58
N SER A 137 -8.97 -21.99 -9.46
CA SER A 137 -8.60 -22.11 -10.89
C SER A 137 -7.42 -21.19 -11.21
N LYS A 138 -6.98 -21.15 -12.47
CA LYS A 138 -6.06 -20.12 -12.96
C LYS A 138 -6.74 -19.53 -14.20
N LYS A 139 -7.43 -18.40 -14.07
CA LYS A 139 -8.02 -17.73 -15.24
C LYS A 139 -7.18 -16.51 -15.62
N THR A 140 -7.30 -16.13 -16.90
CA THR A 140 -6.46 -15.13 -17.57
C THR A 140 -6.74 -13.70 -17.10
N TYR A 141 -5.65 -12.94 -16.94
CA TYR A 141 -5.52 -11.51 -16.55
C TYR A 141 -6.63 -10.52 -16.98
N ASN A 142 -7.35 -10.79 -18.08
CA ASN A 142 -8.42 -9.92 -18.59
C ASN A 142 -9.60 -9.72 -17.60
N GLU A 143 -9.77 -10.60 -16.62
CA GLU A 143 -10.79 -10.45 -15.56
C GLU A 143 -10.29 -9.66 -14.34
N MET A 144 -8.96 -9.58 -14.11
CA MET A 144 -8.39 -8.79 -13.00
C MET A 144 -8.61 -7.28 -13.18
N LEU A 145 -8.68 -6.80 -14.43
CA LEU A 145 -9.05 -5.43 -14.78
C LEU A 145 -10.56 -5.16 -14.62
N LYS A 146 -11.40 -6.21 -14.57
CA LYS A 146 -12.85 -6.12 -14.36
C LYS A 146 -13.29 -6.14 -12.89
N GLY A 147 -12.34 -6.31 -11.95
CA GLY A 147 -12.58 -5.98 -10.55
C GLY A 147 -13.16 -7.08 -9.65
N THR A 148 -13.39 -8.30 -10.13
CA THR A 148 -13.77 -9.43 -9.26
C THR A 148 -12.63 -10.42 -9.09
N PHE A 149 -12.09 -10.51 -7.87
CA PHE A 149 -11.25 -11.63 -7.47
C PHE A 149 -12.17 -12.76 -6.98
N ASP A 150 -12.69 -13.55 -7.90
CA ASP A 150 -13.53 -14.70 -7.51
C ASP A 150 -12.70 -15.95 -7.19
N ASN A 151 -11.42 -15.94 -7.58
CA ASN A 151 -10.52 -17.07 -7.54
C ASN A 151 -9.47 -16.99 -6.42
N ILE A 152 -9.42 -18.02 -5.59
CA ILE A 152 -8.55 -18.04 -4.42
C ILE A 152 -7.06 -18.19 -4.76
N GLY A 153 -6.72 -18.83 -5.89
CA GLY A 153 -5.33 -18.97 -6.32
C GLY A 153 -4.71 -17.61 -6.65
N GLU A 154 -5.44 -16.77 -7.38
CA GLU A 154 -5.01 -15.44 -7.79
C GLU A 154 -4.87 -14.46 -6.61
N ILE A 155 -5.83 -14.49 -5.68
CA ILE A 155 -5.76 -13.72 -4.43
C ILE A 155 -4.51 -14.12 -3.65
N THR A 156 -4.27 -15.43 -3.54
CA THR A 156 -3.14 -15.95 -2.78
C THR A 156 -1.82 -15.52 -3.39
N ASP A 157 -1.68 -15.69 -4.71
CA ASP A 157 -0.50 -15.29 -5.48
C ASP A 157 -0.23 -13.78 -5.36
N PHE A 158 -1.29 -12.97 -5.54
CA PHE A 158 -1.24 -11.52 -5.44
C PHE A 158 -0.78 -11.03 -4.06
N TRP A 159 -1.37 -11.52 -2.97
CA TRP A 159 -1.02 -11.04 -1.63
C TRP A 159 0.37 -11.47 -1.21
N LEU A 160 0.81 -12.66 -1.63
CA LEU A 160 2.19 -13.10 -1.42
C LEU A 160 3.18 -12.24 -2.19
N ASP A 161 2.92 -11.93 -3.47
CA ASP A 161 3.76 -10.99 -4.22
C ASP A 161 3.74 -9.59 -3.60
N TYR A 162 2.56 -9.14 -3.17
CA TYR A 162 2.39 -7.83 -2.54
C TYR A 162 3.21 -7.74 -1.26
N ILE A 163 3.15 -8.72 -0.36
CA ILE A 163 3.96 -8.75 0.87
C ILE A 163 5.45 -8.88 0.50
N HIS A 164 5.81 -9.79 -0.39
CA HIS A 164 7.20 -10.02 -0.80
C HIS A 164 7.86 -8.76 -1.37
N CYS A 165 7.09 -7.95 -2.10
CA CYS A 165 7.50 -6.69 -2.70
C CYS A 165 7.93 -5.63 -1.68
N TYR A 166 7.54 -5.71 -0.41
CA TYR A 166 7.94 -4.72 0.62
C TYR A 166 9.09 -5.21 1.54
N TRP A 167 9.60 -6.44 1.40
CA TRP A 167 10.48 -7.03 2.44
C TRP A 167 11.73 -7.80 1.99
N THR A 168 12.09 -7.80 0.70
CA THR A 168 12.99 -8.84 0.18
C THR A 168 14.49 -8.58 0.09
N ASP A 169 14.98 -7.36 0.30
CA ASP A 169 16.43 -7.10 0.15
C ASP A 169 17.10 -6.31 1.27
N VAL A 170 16.40 -5.95 2.34
CA VAL A 170 17.03 -5.17 3.43
C VAL A 170 17.87 -6.04 4.37
N TYR A 171 17.67 -7.36 4.36
CA TYR A 171 18.27 -8.28 5.35
C TYR A 171 19.45 -9.11 4.82
N ASN A 172 19.76 -9.07 3.51
CA ASN A 172 20.80 -9.90 2.89
C ASN A 172 22.09 -9.14 2.52
N ALA A 173 22.31 -7.93 3.06
CA ALA A 173 23.56 -7.18 2.82
C ALA A 173 24.82 -7.83 3.46
N SER A 174 24.65 -8.87 4.27
CA SER A 174 25.74 -9.78 4.62
C SER A 174 25.72 -10.95 3.62
N GLY A 175 26.68 -10.96 2.69
CA GLY A 175 26.75 -11.88 1.54
C GLY A 175 26.92 -13.37 1.85
N GLN A 176 26.21 -13.92 2.82
CA GLN A 176 26.08 -15.36 3.04
C GLN A 176 24.74 -15.85 2.49
N CYS A 177 24.78 -16.36 1.27
CA CYS A 177 23.65 -17.01 0.62
C CYS A 177 23.38 -18.37 1.28
N ASN A 178 22.71 -18.38 2.44
CA ASN A 178 22.09 -19.60 2.95
C ASN A 178 20.71 -19.75 2.31
N LYS A 179 20.63 -20.62 1.30
CA LYS A 179 19.40 -20.98 0.55
C LYS A 179 18.26 -21.58 1.41
N GLN A 180 18.38 -21.61 2.74
CA GLN A 180 17.46 -22.27 3.67
C GLN A 180 16.74 -21.35 4.68
N LEU A 181 17.01 -20.05 4.74
CA LEU A 181 16.36 -19.20 5.75
C LEU A 181 14.98 -18.70 5.29
N GLU A 182 13.98 -18.88 6.13
CA GLU A 182 12.66 -18.23 6.02
C GLU A 182 12.80 -16.70 5.93
N LEU A 183 11.88 -16.03 5.23
CA LEU A 183 11.84 -14.56 5.12
C LEU A 183 10.79 -13.96 6.06
N ASN A 184 11.07 -12.78 6.58
CA ASN A 184 10.10 -11.95 7.30
C ASN A 184 9.48 -10.92 6.33
N PRO A 185 8.20 -10.55 6.52
CA PRO A 185 7.31 -11.02 7.57
C PRO A 185 6.80 -12.45 7.32
N PRO A 186 6.46 -13.21 8.37
CA PRO A 186 5.82 -14.50 8.26
C PRO A 186 4.37 -14.34 7.77
N VAL A 187 3.98 -15.22 6.85
CA VAL A 187 2.62 -15.33 6.32
C VAL A 187 2.04 -16.68 6.72
N VAL A 188 0.91 -16.63 7.42
CA VAL A 188 0.08 -17.78 7.76
C VAL A 188 -1.18 -17.71 6.90
N ILE A 189 -1.43 -18.75 6.12
CA ILE A 189 -2.66 -18.83 5.31
C ILE A 189 -3.78 -19.38 6.19
N VAL A 190 -4.91 -18.67 6.24
CA VAL A 190 -6.08 -19.08 7.01
C VAL A 190 -7.23 -19.36 6.03
N CYS A 191 -7.44 -20.63 5.75
CA CYS A 191 -8.53 -21.12 4.93
C CYS A 191 -9.84 -21.10 5.72
N THR A 192 -10.66 -20.09 5.51
CA THR A 192 -11.98 -19.91 6.13
C THR A 192 -13.06 -20.67 5.37
N GLY A 193 -14.22 -20.88 5.99
CA GLY A 193 -15.40 -21.42 5.30
C GLY A 193 -15.37 -22.93 5.05
N ILE A 194 -14.58 -23.69 5.82
CA ILE A 194 -14.57 -25.17 5.71
C ILE A 194 -15.94 -25.77 6.06
N ASP A 195 -16.74 -25.06 6.85
CA ASP A 195 -18.11 -25.40 7.22
C ASP A 195 -19.05 -25.46 6.01
N LYS A 196 -18.78 -24.66 4.97
CA LYS A 196 -19.55 -24.64 3.71
C LYS A 196 -19.29 -25.87 2.84
N ILE A 197 -18.24 -26.65 3.13
CA ILE A 197 -17.90 -27.85 2.37
C ILE A 197 -18.51 -29.07 3.07
N PRO A 198 -19.22 -29.95 2.32
CA PRO A 198 -19.75 -31.20 2.86
C PRO A 198 -18.65 -32.01 3.55
N SER A 199 -18.94 -32.55 4.74
CA SER A 199 -17.97 -33.27 5.58
C SER A 199 -17.16 -34.31 4.82
N ALA A 200 -17.82 -35.10 3.97
CA ALA A 200 -17.21 -36.14 3.13
C ALA A 200 -16.16 -35.63 2.12
N LYS A 201 -16.20 -34.35 1.74
CA LYS A 201 -15.29 -33.74 0.75
C LYS A 201 -14.23 -32.83 1.37
N ARG A 202 -14.26 -32.62 2.69
CA ARG A 202 -13.36 -31.65 3.35
C ARG A 202 -11.90 -32.02 3.17
N GLU A 203 -11.54 -33.30 3.36
CA GLU A 203 -10.14 -33.73 3.28
C GLU A 203 -9.58 -33.66 1.86
N GLU A 204 -10.36 -34.14 0.87
CA GLU A 204 -10.05 -33.97 -0.55
C GLU A 204 -9.81 -32.49 -0.91
N ARG A 205 -10.68 -31.61 -0.40
CA ARG A 205 -10.59 -30.17 -0.66
C ARG A 205 -9.35 -29.53 -0.03
N LYS A 206 -8.99 -29.92 1.21
CA LYS A 206 -7.75 -29.47 1.88
C LYS A 206 -6.52 -29.91 1.09
N GLN A 207 -6.45 -31.17 0.67
CA GLN A 207 -5.34 -31.70 -0.11
C GLN A 207 -5.20 -30.97 -1.46
N ASN A 208 -6.31 -30.79 -2.18
CA ASN A 208 -6.34 -30.07 -3.45
C ASN A 208 -5.84 -28.62 -3.30
N PHE A 209 -6.24 -27.92 -2.22
CA PHE A 209 -5.73 -26.59 -1.91
C PHE A 209 -4.21 -26.59 -1.71
N GLN A 210 -3.69 -27.52 -0.91
CA GLN A 210 -2.25 -27.64 -0.65
C GLN A 210 -1.45 -27.94 -1.92
N ASP A 211 -1.93 -28.88 -2.75
CA ASP A 211 -1.29 -29.24 -4.00
C ASP A 211 -1.22 -28.03 -4.95
N ASN A 212 -2.31 -27.27 -5.08
CA ASN A 212 -2.31 -26.11 -5.95
C ASN A 212 -1.51 -24.92 -5.39
N LEU A 213 -1.55 -24.71 -4.07
CA LEU A 213 -0.69 -23.74 -3.39
C LEU A 213 0.78 -24.04 -3.65
N SER A 214 1.17 -25.33 -3.58
CA SER A 214 2.53 -25.76 -3.86
C SER A 214 2.97 -25.44 -5.29
N LYS A 215 2.06 -25.58 -6.27
CA LYS A 215 2.30 -25.23 -7.69
C LYS A 215 2.48 -23.73 -7.87
N ILE A 216 1.62 -22.90 -7.28
CA ILE A 216 1.71 -21.43 -7.34
C ILE A 216 3.05 -20.94 -6.74
N LEU A 217 3.45 -21.54 -5.62
CA LEU A 217 4.65 -21.16 -4.89
C LEU A 217 5.95 -21.77 -5.42
N SER A 218 5.87 -22.69 -6.39
CA SER A 218 7.04 -23.41 -6.87
C SER A 218 8.10 -22.44 -7.43
N VAL A 219 9.34 -22.58 -6.98
CA VAL A 219 10.55 -21.87 -7.47
C VAL A 219 10.66 -20.37 -7.14
N HIS A 220 9.64 -19.72 -6.54
CA HIS A 220 9.71 -18.28 -6.23
C HIS A 220 10.18 -17.98 -4.79
N ALA A 221 10.98 -16.93 -4.61
CA ALA A 221 11.49 -16.50 -3.30
C ALA A 221 10.37 -16.15 -2.30
N LYS A 222 9.19 -15.77 -2.79
CA LYS A 222 8.00 -15.46 -1.96
C LYS A 222 7.51 -16.61 -1.11
N ARG A 223 7.78 -17.86 -1.51
CA ARG A 223 7.44 -19.05 -0.71
C ARG A 223 8.08 -19.01 0.68
N ARG A 224 9.24 -18.35 0.83
CA ARG A 224 9.99 -18.25 2.10
C ARG A 224 9.25 -17.44 3.17
N HIS A 225 8.21 -16.67 2.81
CA HIS A 225 7.34 -16.01 3.78
C HIS A 225 6.28 -16.95 4.35
N LEU A 226 5.86 -17.99 3.62
CA LEU A 226 4.81 -18.90 4.07
C LEU A 226 5.32 -19.75 5.25
N ARG A 227 4.54 -19.82 6.33
CA ARG A 227 4.84 -20.65 7.52
C ARG A 227 3.93 -21.86 7.63
N LYS A 228 2.62 -21.62 7.75
CA LYS A 228 1.61 -22.66 7.95
C LYS A 228 0.31 -22.32 7.23
N THR A 229 -0.53 -23.33 7.08
CA THR A 229 -1.91 -23.21 6.61
C THR A 229 -2.85 -23.80 7.65
N HIS A 230 -3.85 -23.02 8.05
CA HIS A 230 -4.92 -23.46 8.96
C HIS A 230 -6.24 -23.52 8.22
N PHE A 231 -7.09 -24.49 8.54
CA PHE A 231 -8.43 -24.63 7.96
C PHE A 231 -9.46 -24.46 9.06
N LEU A 232 -10.27 -23.40 8.98
CA LEU A 232 -11.15 -22.98 10.06
C LEU A 232 -12.61 -22.96 9.62
N SER A 233 -13.47 -23.36 10.56
CA SER A 233 -14.91 -23.16 10.49
C SER A 233 -15.26 -21.73 10.90
N ASN A 234 -16.15 -21.09 10.13
CA ASN A 234 -16.68 -19.79 10.48
C ASN A 234 -17.81 -19.87 11.52
N ILE A 235 -18.31 -21.07 11.85
CA ILE A 235 -19.42 -21.25 12.79
C ILE A 235 -18.91 -21.14 14.23
N PHE A 236 -19.56 -20.30 15.02
CA PHE A 236 -19.33 -20.21 16.47
C PHE A 236 -20.00 -21.40 17.16
N SER A 237 -19.24 -22.47 17.41
CA SER A 237 -19.64 -23.59 18.27
C SER A 237 -18.63 -23.77 19.42
N SER A 238 -19.05 -24.42 20.50
CA SER A 238 -18.19 -24.85 21.62
C SER A 238 -17.01 -25.72 21.14
N ASP A 239 -17.23 -26.48 20.07
CA ASP A 239 -16.32 -27.54 19.63
C ASP A 239 -15.21 -27.02 18.68
N ASN A 240 -15.44 -25.90 17.98
CA ASN A 240 -14.44 -25.29 17.08
C ASN A 240 -13.47 -24.35 17.84
N GLY A 241 -13.38 -24.45 19.16
CA GLY A 241 -12.50 -23.60 19.99
C GLY A 241 -11.03 -23.96 19.84
N GLU A 242 -10.71 -25.26 19.73
CA GLU A 242 -9.35 -25.78 19.69
C GLU A 242 -8.55 -25.25 18.49
N GLU A 243 -9.17 -25.21 17.31
CA GLU A 243 -8.54 -24.73 16.07
C GLU A 243 -8.08 -23.27 16.18
N PHE A 244 -8.87 -22.43 16.87
CA PHE A 244 -8.53 -21.03 17.13
C PHE A 244 -7.47 -20.87 18.23
N GLU A 245 -7.43 -21.76 19.23
CA GLU A 245 -6.32 -21.77 20.20
C GLU A 245 -5.00 -22.21 19.53
N ILE A 246 -5.05 -23.17 18.60
CA ILE A 246 -3.89 -23.55 17.77
C ILE A 246 -3.42 -22.36 16.94
N LEU A 247 -4.33 -21.62 16.29
CA LEU A 247 -3.98 -20.43 15.52
C LEU A 247 -3.39 -19.32 16.42
N ARG A 248 -3.96 -19.07 17.60
CA ARG A 248 -3.43 -18.09 18.57
C ARG A 248 -2.02 -18.43 19.02
N LYS A 249 -1.76 -19.71 19.30
CA LYS A 249 -0.42 -20.19 19.63
C LYS A 249 0.55 -19.98 18.47
N ASP A 250 0.14 -20.32 17.25
CA ASP A 250 0.99 -20.12 16.07
C ASP A 250 1.30 -18.63 15.84
N ILE A 251 0.31 -17.73 15.98
CA ILE A 251 0.52 -16.27 15.92
C ILE A 251 1.57 -15.82 16.95
N PHE A 252 1.45 -16.30 18.19
CA PHE A 252 2.41 -15.99 19.25
C PHE A 252 3.81 -16.50 18.91
N ASP A 253 3.94 -17.75 18.48
CA ASP A 253 5.22 -18.36 18.10
C ASP A 253 5.87 -17.60 16.93
N GLN A 254 5.09 -17.21 15.91
CA GLN A 254 5.58 -16.39 14.80
C GLN A 254 6.01 -14.99 15.26
N ALA A 255 5.24 -14.34 16.13
CA ALA A 255 5.58 -13.01 16.65
C ALA A 255 6.84 -13.04 17.51
N LYS A 256 7.02 -14.09 18.32
CA LYS A 256 8.22 -14.30 19.14
C LYS A 256 9.49 -14.54 18.30
N ALA A 257 9.34 -15.11 17.10
CA ALA A 257 10.43 -15.32 16.16
C ALA A 257 10.80 -14.05 15.37
N LEU A 258 9.98 -12.99 15.42
CA LEU A 258 10.30 -11.74 14.73
C LEU A 258 11.45 -10.99 15.42
N PRO A 259 12.30 -10.28 14.66
CA PRO A 259 13.46 -9.56 15.23
C PRO A 259 13.11 -8.46 16.24
N ASN A 260 11.89 -7.92 16.19
CA ASN A 260 11.42 -6.85 17.07
C ASN A 260 10.92 -7.34 18.44
N TRP A 261 10.89 -8.65 18.68
CA TRP A 261 10.43 -9.21 19.94
C TRP A 261 11.44 -8.96 21.08
N GLY A 262 11.04 -8.20 22.09
CA GLY A 262 11.86 -7.96 23.28
C GLY A 262 13.02 -6.99 23.07
N GLU A 263 12.98 -6.19 22.00
CA GLU A 263 14.00 -5.17 21.75
C GLU A 263 13.98 -4.09 22.83
N ASN A 264 15.19 -3.60 23.18
CA ASN A 264 15.36 -2.53 24.15
C ASN A 264 15.10 -1.16 23.50
N PHE A 265 14.20 -0.40 24.10
CA PHE A 265 13.88 0.98 23.75
C PHE A 265 14.21 1.92 24.90
N PRO A 266 14.54 3.20 24.66
CA PRO A 266 14.63 4.20 25.71
C PRO A 266 13.36 4.21 26.57
N THR A 267 13.48 4.12 27.89
CA THR A 267 12.32 4.02 28.79
C THR A 267 11.34 5.19 28.61
N ARG A 268 11.86 6.39 28.36
CA ARG A 268 11.05 7.59 28.05
C ARG A 268 10.27 7.50 26.73
N TRP A 269 10.79 6.81 25.71
CA TRP A 269 10.04 6.58 24.47
C TRP A 269 8.85 5.66 24.73
N ILE A 270 9.05 4.59 25.52
CA ILE A 270 7.96 3.72 25.97
C ILE A 270 6.92 4.49 26.80
N CYS A 271 7.37 5.43 27.66
CA CYS A 271 6.48 6.29 28.43
C CYS A 271 5.61 7.17 27.52
N LEU A 272 6.22 7.83 26.52
CA LEU A 272 5.49 8.68 25.57
C LEU A 272 4.54 7.88 24.68
N GLU A 273 4.94 6.68 24.22
CA GLU A 273 4.07 5.76 23.47
C GLU A 273 2.80 5.41 24.27
N LYS A 274 2.94 5.12 25.58
CA LYS A 274 1.81 4.83 26.46
C LYS A 274 0.89 6.04 26.64
N GLU A 275 1.46 7.23 26.80
CA GLU A 275 0.67 8.47 26.95
C GLU A 275 -0.08 8.83 25.66
N ILE A 276 0.54 8.68 24.49
CA ILE A 276 -0.14 8.83 23.19
C ILE A 276 -1.30 7.83 23.08
N HIS A 277 -1.07 6.57 23.46
CA HIS A 277 -2.11 5.55 23.43
C HIS A 277 -3.29 5.90 24.35
N ARG A 278 -3.02 6.41 25.55
CA ARG A 278 -4.04 6.92 26.48
C ARG A 278 -4.88 8.04 25.87
N LYS A 279 -4.31 8.88 25.00
CA LYS A 279 -5.07 9.90 24.25
C LYS A 279 -5.97 9.29 23.19
N ILE A 280 -5.52 8.24 22.51
CA ILE A 280 -6.35 7.51 21.56
C ILE A 280 -7.56 6.88 22.27
N SER A 281 -7.39 6.32 23.47
CA SER A 281 -8.51 5.79 24.28
C SER A 281 -9.46 6.88 24.78
N GLU A 282 -8.99 8.12 24.95
CA GLU A 282 -9.84 9.30 25.21
C GLU A 282 -10.58 9.81 23.93
N ALA A 283 -10.63 9.02 22.86
CA ALA A 283 -11.17 9.39 21.55
C ALA A 283 -10.49 10.63 20.92
N LYS A 284 -9.20 10.87 21.24
CA LYS A 284 -8.37 11.88 20.55
C LYS A 284 -7.51 11.21 19.50
N TYR A 285 -7.81 11.48 18.25
CA TYR A 285 -7.14 10.84 17.11
C TYR A 285 -6.03 11.69 16.49
N THR A 286 -5.90 12.94 16.92
CA THR A 286 -4.94 13.91 16.36
C THR A 286 -4.43 14.84 17.47
N MET A 287 -3.21 15.34 17.34
CA MET A 287 -2.66 16.36 18.25
C MET A 287 -1.78 17.37 17.52
N SER A 288 -1.58 18.54 18.14
CA SER A 288 -0.58 19.51 17.66
C SER A 288 0.83 19.12 18.11
N TYR A 289 1.83 19.66 17.41
CA TYR A 289 3.23 19.48 17.79
C TYR A 289 3.54 20.04 19.19
N ASP A 290 3.00 21.23 19.52
CA ASP A 290 3.16 21.83 20.84
C ASP A 290 2.63 20.94 21.95
N TYR A 291 1.50 20.25 21.71
CA TYR A 291 0.98 19.28 22.67
C TYR A 291 1.89 18.07 22.80
N ALA A 292 2.47 17.59 21.69
CA ALA A 292 3.46 16.51 21.72
C ALA A 292 4.70 16.89 22.56
N ILE A 293 5.17 18.15 22.48
CA ILE A 293 6.25 18.67 23.33
C ILE A 293 5.85 18.63 24.81
N GLN A 294 4.62 19.02 25.15
CA GLN A 294 4.12 18.96 26.53
C GLN A 294 4.10 17.52 27.06
N LEU A 295 3.57 16.58 26.28
CA LEU A 295 3.56 15.16 26.66
C LEU A 295 4.99 14.60 26.81
N ALA A 296 5.87 14.91 25.86
CA ALA A 296 7.27 14.48 25.90
C ALA A 296 8.01 15.06 27.12
N THR A 297 7.70 16.29 27.52
CA THR A 297 8.23 16.92 28.75
C THR A 297 7.80 16.11 29.99
N CYS A 298 6.53 15.71 30.07
CA CYS A 298 6.05 14.83 31.15
C CYS A 298 6.71 13.45 31.13
N CYS A 299 7.19 12.99 29.96
CA CYS A 299 7.89 11.72 29.78
C CYS A 299 9.41 11.84 29.98
N SER A 300 9.91 12.92 30.59
CA SER A 300 11.35 13.14 30.87
C SER A 300 12.24 13.28 29.63
N PHE A 301 11.72 13.80 28.52
CA PHE A 301 12.56 14.20 27.39
C PHE A 301 13.34 15.48 27.76
N PRO A 302 14.68 15.49 27.66
CA PRO A 302 15.50 16.61 28.09
C PRO A 302 15.52 17.72 27.03
N ASN A 303 15.70 18.96 27.49
CA ASN A 303 16.07 20.10 26.65
C ASN A 303 15.16 20.38 25.44
N LEU A 304 13.86 20.03 25.54
CA LEU A 304 12.88 20.26 24.45
C LEU A 304 12.69 21.74 24.09
N LYS A 305 13.06 22.66 24.99
CA LYS A 305 13.10 24.10 24.71
C LYS A 305 14.24 24.50 23.78
N GLN A 306 15.34 23.74 23.76
CA GLN A 306 16.51 24.00 22.93
C GLN A 306 16.52 23.15 21.66
N THR A 307 16.03 21.91 21.73
CA THR A 307 16.00 21.00 20.57
C THR A 307 14.88 19.98 20.69
N THR A 308 14.16 19.75 19.59
CA THR A 308 13.12 18.70 19.48
C THR A 308 13.59 17.48 18.70
N SER A 309 14.90 17.40 18.44
CA SER A 309 15.57 16.33 17.68
C SER A 309 15.18 14.91 18.12
N GLU A 310 15.20 14.64 19.42
CA GLU A 310 14.84 13.33 19.96
C GLU A 310 13.35 13.02 19.78
N LEU A 311 12.48 14.02 19.95
CA LEU A 311 11.04 13.88 19.72
C LEU A 311 10.74 13.62 18.25
N ASP A 312 11.39 14.34 17.33
CA ASP A 312 11.26 14.11 15.89
C ASP A 312 11.71 12.69 15.53
N SER A 313 12.82 12.21 16.12
CA SER A 313 13.30 10.83 15.91
C SER A 313 12.29 9.79 16.40
N PHE A 314 11.68 10.02 17.56
CA PHE A 314 10.61 9.18 18.09
C PHE A 314 9.38 9.18 17.16
N LEU A 315 8.90 10.35 16.74
CA LEU A 315 7.70 10.47 15.90
C LEU A 315 7.92 9.88 14.50
N LYS A 316 9.10 10.06 13.91
CA LYS A 316 9.48 9.40 12.64
C LYS A 316 9.48 7.88 12.81
N TYR A 317 10.08 7.37 13.89
CA TYR A 317 10.07 5.93 14.16
C TYR A 317 8.64 5.39 14.28
N GLU A 318 7.76 6.05 15.04
CA GLU A 318 6.36 5.67 15.18
C GLU A 318 5.58 5.76 13.86
N HIS A 319 5.96 6.69 12.97
CA HIS A 319 5.45 6.79 11.60
C HIS A 319 5.90 5.63 10.72
N ASP A 320 7.20 5.30 10.73
CA ASP A 320 7.78 4.23 9.91
C ASP A 320 7.24 2.84 10.32
N ILE A 321 6.88 2.66 11.59
CA ILE A 321 6.17 1.46 12.06
C ILE A 321 4.64 1.59 12.00
N GLY A 322 4.09 2.58 11.29
CA GLY A 322 2.66 2.71 11.02
C GLY A 322 1.77 2.86 12.25
N ASN A 323 2.32 3.31 13.39
CA ASN A 323 1.55 3.55 14.62
C ASN A 323 0.87 4.91 14.59
N ILE A 324 1.53 5.92 14.01
CA ILE A 324 1.06 7.29 13.83
C ILE A 324 1.32 7.77 12.39
N ILE A 325 0.80 8.93 12.01
CA ILE A 325 1.20 9.63 10.78
C ILE A 325 1.82 10.97 11.15
N PHE A 326 3.09 11.14 10.76
CA PHE A 326 3.86 12.34 11.03
C PHE A 326 4.75 12.68 9.84
N PHE A 327 4.68 13.93 9.39
CA PHE A 327 5.57 14.47 8.37
C PHE A 327 6.35 15.64 8.95
N VAL A 328 7.68 15.59 8.84
CA VAL A 328 8.59 16.61 9.40
C VAL A 328 8.35 17.99 8.80
N ASP A 329 7.78 18.10 7.61
CA ASP A 329 7.43 19.36 6.95
C ASP A 329 5.97 19.78 7.14
N VAL A 330 5.17 18.97 7.87
CA VAL A 330 3.80 19.28 8.31
C VAL A 330 3.71 19.08 9.83
N LYS A 331 4.69 19.63 10.59
CA LYS A 331 4.86 19.31 12.02
C LYS A 331 3.64 19.63 12.86
N ASP A 332 2.91 20.69 12.53
CA ASP A 332 1.83 21.25 13.34
C ASP A 332 0.67 20.27 13.60
N PHE A 333 0.62 19.14 12.90
CA PHE A 333 -0.43 18.16 13.02
C PHE A 333 0.07 16.72 12.98
N ILE A 334 -0.19 15.97 14.04
CA ILE A 334 0.19 14.56 14.19
C ILE A 334 -1.10 13.73 14.24
N VAL A 335 -1.24 12.74 13.37
CA VAL A 335 -2.35 11.78 13.43
C VAL A 335 -1.94 10.64 14.35
N LEU A 336 -2.58 10.55 15.51
CA LEU A 336 -2.30 9.55 16.55
C LEU A 336 -2.83 8.18 16.17
N ASP A 337 -3.95 8.14 15.46
CA ASP A 337 -4.52 6.88 14.97
C ASP A 337 -4.65 6.89 13.45
N PRO A 338 -3.81 6.14 12.72
CA PRO A 338 -3.91 5.98 11.28
C PRO A 338 -5.29 5.51 10.79
N LYS A 339 -6.12 4.85 11.63
CA LYS A 339 -7.52 4.55 11.30
C LYS A 339 -8.32 5.80 10.94
N TRP A 340 -8.10 6.90 11.67
CA TRP A 340 -8.73 8.19 11.41
C TRP A 340 -8.50 8.65 9.97
N LEU A 341 -7.29 8.45 9.43
CA LEU A 341 -7.00 8.81 8.04
C LEU A 341 -7.76 7.92 7.06
N VAL A 342 -7.91 6.62 7.35
CA VAL A 342 -8.71 5.73 6.51
C VAL A 342 -10.17 6.17 6.51
N ASP A 343 -10.71 6.53 7.66
CA ASP A 343 -12.08 7.03 7.76
C ASP A 343 -12.25 8.36 7.02
N VAL A 344 -11.25 9.25 7.07
CA VAL A 344 -11.18 10.44 6.21
C VAL A 344 -11.21 10.04 4.73
N PHE A 345 -10.39 9.08 4.32
CA PHE A 345 -10.31 8.66 2.92
C PHE A 345 -11.62 8.02 2.44
N LYS A 346 -12.27 7.19 3.26
CA LYS A 346 -13.60 6.61 2.98
C LYS A 346 -14.62 7.67 2.60
N CYS A 347 -14.52 8.88 3.15
CA CYS A 347 -15.43 9.97 2.81
C CYS A 347 -15.40 10.32 1.31
N PHE A 348 -14.26 10.12 0.65
CA PHE A 348 -14.06 10.50 -0.74
C PHE A 348 -14.16 9.34 -1.73
N VAL A 349 -14.00 8.10 -1.27
CA VAL A 349 -13.98 6.90 -2.13
C VAL A 349 -15.11 5.92 -1.88
N SER A 350 -15.73 5.94 -0.70
CA SER A 350 -16.82 5.01 -0.38
C SER A 350 -18.15 5.49 -0.96
N ASN A 351 -19.00 4.53 -1.32
CA ASN A 351 -20.37 4.78 -1.75
C ASN A 351 -21.30 5.18 -0.58
N GLN A 352 -20.79 5.26 0.65
CA GLN A 352 -21.59 5.55 1.85
C GLN A 352 -22.47 6.80 1.71
N TYR A 353 -21.96 7.86 1.08
CA TYR A 353 -22.68 9.13 0.90
C TYR A 353 -23.35 9.28 -0.46
N LYS A 354 -23.30 8.24 -1.30
CA LYS A 354 -23.78 8.28 -2.68
C LYS A 354 -25.25 8.68 -2.72
N ASN A 355 -26.12 8.00 -1.97
CA ASN A 355 -27.57 8.25 -2.03
C ASN A 355 -27.97 9.69 -1.67
N GLU A 356 -27.20 10.37 -0.82
CA GLU A 356 -27.48 11.75 -0.40
C GLU A 356 -26.87 12.80 -1.33
N LEU A 357 -25.75 12.47 -2.00
CA LEU A 357 -24.99 13.40 -2.82
C LEU A 357 -25.13 13.15 -4.32
N ILE A 358 -25.82 12.08 -4.74
CA ILE A 358 -25.96 11.66 -6.15
C ILE A 358 -26.57 12.74 -7.05
N ASN A 359 -27.41 13.61 -6.49
CA ASN A 359 -28.05 14.70 -7.23
C ASN A 359 -27.12 15.92 -7.44
N MET A 360 -25.92 15.91 -6.84
CA MET A 360 -24.93 16.97 -7.06
C MET A 360 -24.11 16.72 -8.33
N PRO A 361 -24.01 17.71 -9.25
CA PRO A 361 -23.15 17.60 -10.41
C PRO A 361 -21.69 17.27 -10.05
N GLU A 362 -21.18 17.82 -8.95
CA GLU A 362 -19.81 17.58 -8.49
C GLU A 362 -19.58 16.13 -8.03
N TRP A 363 -20.62 15.42 -7.57
CA TRP A 363 -20.52 14.00 -7.24
C TRP A 363 -20.33 13.16 -8.51
N SER A 364 -21.09 13.44 -9.56
CA SER A 364 -20.92 12.78 -10.86
C SER A 364 -19.54 13.04 -11.45
N GLU A 365 -19.02 14.27 -11.33
CA GLU A 365 -17.64 14.59 -11.75
C GLU A 365 -16.58 13.78 -10.97
N LEU A 366 -16.80 13.55 -9.67
CA LEU A 366 -15.92 12.70 -8.86
C LEU A 366 -15.99 11.23 -9.31
N GLU A 367 -17.18 10.68 -9.49
CA GLU A 367 -17.36 9.28 -9.89
C GLU A 367 -16.84 8.97 -11.29
N GLU A 368 -17.03 9.88 -12.25
CA GLU A 368 -16.65 9.66 -13.65
C GLU A 368 -15.21 10.05 -13.93
N LYS A 369 -14.75 11.17 -13.36
CA LYS A 369 -13.47 11.80 -13.72
C LYS A 369 -12.48 11.86 -12.56
N GLY A 370 -12.87 11.43 -11.36
CA GLY A 370 -12.04 11.56 -10.15
C GLY A 370 -11.84 13.01 -9.70
N LYS A 371 -12.63 13.97 -10.21
CA LYS A 371 -12.45 15.41 -9.94
C LYS A 371 -13.12 15.79 -8.62
N LEU A 372 -12.35 16.39 -7.72
CA LEU A 372 -12.76 16.75 -6.37
C LEU A 372 -12.76 18.28 -6.22
N SER A 373 -13.97 18.87 -6.21
CA SER A 373 -14.15 20.32 -6.08
C SER A 373 -14.09 20.78 -4.61
N LYS A 374 -13.74 22.06 -4.40
CA LYS A 374 -13.73 22.68 -3.06
C LYS A 374 -15.09 22.57 -2.34
N ASN A 375 -16.19 22.75 -3.08
CA ASN A 375 -17.56 22.64 -2.55
C ASN A 375 -17.85 21.21 -2.07
N LEU A 376 -17.48 20.20 -2.88
CA LEU A 376 -17.71 18.81 -2.51
C LEU A 376 -16.87 18.40 -1.30
N ILE A 377 -15.61 18.84 -1.21
CA ILE A 377 -14.77 18.63 -0.03
C ILE A 377 -15.48 19.14 1.24
N GLU A 378 -15.96 20.39 1.22
CA GLU A 378 -16.59 20.97 2.41
C GLU A 378 -17.88 20.23 2.82
N LYS A 379 -18.65 19.73 1.87
CA LYS A 379 -19.84 18.92 2.17
C LYS A 379 -19.46 17.56 2.75
N LEU A 380 -18.48 16.87 2.17
CA LEU A 380 -18.02 15.57 2.64
C LEU A 380 -17.44 15.65 4.05
N LEU A 381 -16.56 16.63 4.32
CA LEU A 381 -15.97 16.82 5.64
C LEU A 381 -17.02 17.14 6.72
N LYS A 382 -18.15 17.76 6.37
CA LYS A 382 -19.26 18.04 7.30
C LYS A 382 -20.10 16.79 7.62
N LYS A 383 -20.08 15.75 6.80
CA LYS A 383 -20.83 14.50 7.03
C LYS A 383 -20.23 13.62 8.12
N VAL A 384 -19.06 14.00 8.63
CA VAL A 384 -18.26 13.18 9.54
C VAL A 384 -17.85 14.01 10.77
N PRO A 385 -18.83 14.61 11.49
CA PRO A 385 -18.54 15.59 12.54
C PRO A 385 -17.69 15.01 13.69
N HIS A 386 -17.83 13.70 13.95
CA HIS A 386 -17.06 13.00 14.97
C HIS A 386 -15.54 13.02 14.74
N LEU A 387 -15.08 13.21 13.50
CA LEU A 387 -13.65 13.32 13.17
C LEU A 387 -13.12 14.75 13.25
N SER A 388 -13.97 15.76 13.48
CA SER A 388 -13.60 17.18 13.59
C SER A 388 -12.81 17.74 12.39
N LEU A 389 -13.01 17.18 11.19
CA LEU A 389 -12.19 17.45 10.00
C LEU A 389 -12.23 18.90 9.53
N MET A 390 -13.37 19.59 9.72
CA MET A 390 -13.52 20.98 9.30
C MET A 390 -12.53 21.92 9.99
N LYS A 391 -12.18 21.66 11.26
CA LYS A 391 -11.18 22.43 12.00
C LYS A 391 -9.78 22.25 11.42
N HIS A 392 -9.51 21.09 10.82
CA HIS A 392 -8.20 20.68 10.33
C HIS A 392 -8.14 20.51 8.81
N LYS A 393 -9.06 21.14 8.07
CA LYS A 393 -9.23 20.94 6.61
C LYS A 393 -7.91 21.09 5.83
N THR A 394 -7.16 22.15 6.09
CA THR A 394 -5.88 22.41 5.39
C THR A 394 -4.88 21.27 5.63
N PHE A 395 -4.76 20.82 6.88
CA PHE A 395 -3.85 19.73 7.25
C PHE A 395 -4.29 18.39 6.68
N VAL A 396 -5.59 18.10 6.68
CA VAL A 396 -6.15 16.90 6.04
C VAL A 396 -5.76 16.85 4.57
N LEU A 397 -5.95 17.94 3.84
CA LEU A 397 -5.60 18.03 2.42
C LEU A 397 -4.08 17.88 2.20
N GLN A 398 -3.26 18.52 3.04
CA GLN A 398 -1.80 18.37 2.98
C GLN A 398 -1.36 16.91 3.21
N ILE A 399 -1.93 16.21 4.18
CA ILE A 399 -1.64 14.79 4.43
C ILE A 399 -2.07 13.92 3.25
N MET A 400 -3.26 14.17 2.70
CA MET A 400 -3.76 13.44 1.53
C MET A 400 -2.88 13.70 0.29
N GLU A 401 -2.36 14.92 0.11
CA GLU A 401 -1.37 15.21 -0.92
C GLU A 401 -0.05 14.48 -0.66
N LYS A 402 0.47 14.49 0.57
CA LYS A 402 1.72 13.80 0.94
C LYS A 402 1.67 12.29 0.70
N LEU A 403 0.50 11.70 0.87
CA LEU A 403 0.25 10.27 0.62
C LEU A 403 -0.16 9.98 -0.82
N ASP A 404 -0.14 10.99 -1.70
CA ASP A 404 -0.54 10.91 -3.11
C ASP A 404 -1.98 10.38 -3.31
N ILE A 405 -2.84 10.56 -2.31
CA ILE A 405 -4.26 10.23 -2.37
C ILE A 405 -4.98 11.23 -3.28
N ILE A 406 -4.59 12.51 -3.18
CA ILE A 406 -5.05 13.59 -4.04
C ILE A 406 -3.89 14.30 -4.72
N VAL A 407 -4.20 14.91 -5.87
CA VAL A 407 -3.24 15.73 -6.61
C VAL A 407 -3.91 16.97 -7.18
N ARG A 408 -3.23 18.12 -7.07
CA ARG A 408 -3.57 19.31 -7.84
C ARG A 408 -2.81 19.29 -9.17
N PRO A 409 -3.49 19.41 -10.32
CA PRO A 409 -2.83 19.45 -11.61
C PRO A 409 -2.09 20.79 -11.83
N ARG A 410 -0.90 20.73 -12.44
CA ARG A 410 -0.13 21.93 -12.79
C ARG A 410 -0.87 22.91 -13.72
N ASN A 411 -1.83 22.41 -14.50
CA ASN A 411 -2.61 23.22 -15.43
C ASN A 411 -3.33 24.38 -14.76
N ASP A 412 -3.77 24.18 -13.52
CA ASP A 412 -4.73 25.05 -12.85
C ASP A 412 -4.43 25.12 -11.35
N GLU A 413 -3.24 25.64 -11.03
CA GLU A 413 -2.78 25.82 -9.64
C GLU A 413 -3.72 26.75 -8.83
N ALA A 414 -4.50 27.59 -9.50
CA ALA A 414 -5.42 28.57 -8.89
C ALA A 414 -6.81 27.99 -8.54
N SER A 415 -7.31 26.97 -9.25
CA SER A 415 -8.69 26.50 -9.11
C SER A 415 -9.07 25.83 -7.79
N HIS A 416 -8.11 25.53 -6.90
CA HIS A 416 -8.33 24.71 -5.70
C HIS A 416 -9.03 23.37 -5.97
N VAL A 417 -8.97 22.86 -7.21
CA VAL A 417 -9.52 21.55 -7.61
C VAL A 417 -8.45 20.49 -7.46
N PHE A 418 -8.86 19.34 -6.89
CA PHE A 418 -8.01 18.17 -6.76
C PHE A 418 -8.53 17.03 -7.64
N TYR A 419 -7.68 16.05 -7.92
CA TYR A 419 -8.06 14.78 -8.52
C TYR A 419 -7.70 13.64 -7.58
N ILE A 420 -8.53 12.59 -7.54
CA ILE A 420 -8.28 11.34 -6.82
C ILE A 420 -7.91 10.26 -7.85
N PRO A 421 -6.62 9.94 -8.04
CA PRO A 421 -6.16 9.03 -9.11
C PRO A 421 -6.86 7.67 -9.13
N CYS A 422 -7.15 7.09 -7.96
CA CYS A 422 -7.80 5.77 -7.88
C CYS A 422 -9.29 5.80 -8.28
N MET A 423 -9.96 6.96 -8.22
CA MET A 423 -11.36 7.13 -8.60
C MET A 423 -11.55 7.38 -10.10
N ILE A 424 -10.49 7.84 -10.80
CA ILE A 424 -10.55 8.10 -12.24
C ILE A 424 -10.95 6.82 -12.97
N LYS A 425 -11.87 6.93 -13.94
CA LYS A 425 -12.33 5.81 -14.75
C LYS A 425 -11.40 5.54 -15.93
N SER A 426 -11.41 4.29 -16.40
CA SER A 426 -10.72 3.91 -17.64
C SER A 426 -11.48 4.44 -18.85
N ALA A 427 -10.75 4.78 -19.91
CA ALA A 427 -11.31 5.08 -21.22
C ALA A 427 -10.76 4.11 -22.27
N ALA A 428 -11.51 3.88 -23.36
CA ALA A 428 -11.01 3.09 -24.48
C ALA A 428 -9.88 3.84 -25.18
N LEU A 429 -8.86 3.11 -25.67
CA LEU A 429 -7.72 3.72 -26.38
C LEU A 429 -8.15 4.51 -27.62
N SER A 430 -9.24 4.10 -28.29
CA SER A 430 -9.85 4.83 -29.40
C SER A 430 -10.37 6.21 -28.98
N ASP A 431 -10.98 6.31 -27.79
CA ASP A 431 -11.48 7.57 -27.26
C ASP A 431 -10.34 8.50 -26.87
N ILE A 432 -9.31 7.96 -26.21
CA ILE A 432 -8.09 8.70 -25.87
C ILE A 432 -7.42 9.23 -27.15
N SER A 433 -7.26 8.37 -28.17
CA SER A 433 -6.69 8.74 -29.46
C SER A 433 -7.48 9.86 -30.14
N ARG A 434 -8.82 9.78 -30.10
CA ARG A 434 -9.72 10.80 -30.66
C ARG A 434 -9.64 12.12 -29.89
N ALA A 435 -9.53 12.06 -28.56
CA ALA A 435 -9.46 13.22 -27.67
C ALA A 435 -8.23 14.10 -27.95
N ILE A 436 -7.08 13.49 -28.24
CA ILE A 436 -5.85 14.21 -28.60
C ILE A 436 -5.65 14.39 -30.12
N GLY A 437 -6.52 13.81 -30.96
CA GLY A 437 -6.36 13.87 -32.41
C GLY A 437 -5.14 13.11 -32.94
N ALA A 438 -4.88 11.92 -32.36
CA ALA A 438 -3.74 11.06 -32.70
C ALA A 438 -3.76 10.60 -34.17
N ASP A 439 -4.90 10.68 -34.86
CA ASP A 439 -5.05 10.47 -36.29
C ASP A 439 -4.21 11.45 -37.13
N LYS A 440 -3.97 12.66 -36.61
CA LYS A 440 -3.16 13.71 -37.24
C LYS A 440 -1.69 13.69 -36.79
N CYS A 441 -1.34 12.75 -35.91
CA CYS A 441 0.02 12.60 -35.40
C CYS A 441 0.95 12.25 -36.57
N LYS A 442 2.03 13.00 -36.75
CA LYS A 442 2.98 12.80 -37.85
C LYS A 442 4.02 11.74 -37.52
N LYS A 443 4.47 11.69 -36.26
CA LYS A 443 5.52 10.79 -35.81
C LYS A 443 5.27 10.34 -34.38
N LYS A 444 5.58 9.06 -34.11
CA LYS A 444 5.58 8.48 -32.77
C LYS A 444 6.98 7.97 -32.47
N THR A 445 7.42 8.12 -31.23
CA THR A 445 8.60 7.39 -30.77
C THR A 445 8.27 5.90 -30.64
N SER A 446 9.31 5.05 -30.58
CA SER A 446 9.16 3.74 -29.95
C SER A 446 8.61 3.88 -28.52
N TRP A 447 8.08 2.79 -27.97
CA TRP A 447 7.76 2.73 -26.55
C TRP A 447 9.01 2.45 -25.74
N PHE A 448 9.23 3.23 -24.70
CA PHE A 448 10.13 2.86 -23.61
C PHE A 448 9.31 2.24 -22.47
N MET A 449 9.78 1.13 -21.91
CA MET A 449 9.08 0.43 -20.83
C MET A 449 10.03 0.05 -19.70
N LEU A 450 9.51 0.15 -18.47
CA LEU A 450 10.05 -0.54 -17.32
C LEU A 450 9.14 -1.74 -17.03
N GLU A 451 9.65 -2.96 -17.24
CA GLU A 451 8.95 -4.20 -16.94
C GLU A 451 9.40 -4.73 -15.58
N PHE A 452 8.45 -4.98 -14.69
CA PHE A 452 8.62 -5.40 -13.31
C PHE A 452 8.20 -6.86 -13.14
N ASP A 453 8.80 -7.56 -12.18
CA ASP A 453 8.36 -8.89 -11.77
C ASP A 453 6.95 -8.82 -11.17
N PHE A 454 6.75 -7.86 -10.25
CA PHE A 454 5.46 -7.48 -9.68
C PHE A 454 5.39 -5.97 -9.51
N LEU A 455 4.24 -5.37 -9.84
CA LEU A 455 4.00 -3.95 -9.66
C LEU A 455 2.79 -3.74 -8.75
N PRO A 456 2.96 -3.19 -7.54
CA PRO A 456 1.85 -2.92 -6.62
C PRO A 456 0.79 -2.02 -7.29
N PRO A 457 -0.52 -2.26 -7.10
CA PRO A 457 -1.57 -1.49 -7.78
C PRO A 457 -1.52 0.02 -7.52
N SER A 458 -1.12 0.44 -6.31
CA SER A 458 -0.96 1.85 -5.95
C SER A 458 0.26 2.51 -6.60
N TYR A 459 1.26 1.72 -7.02
CA TYR A 459 2.56 2.22 -7.46
C TYR A 459 2.45 3.14 -8.68
N PHE A 460 1.59 2.79 -9.63
CA PHE A 460 1.35 3.64 -10.79
C PHE A 460 0.67 4.97 -10.42
N ASN A 461 -0.21 4.99 -9.40
CA ASN A 461 -0.86 6.23 -8.97
C ASN A 461 0.16 7.23 -8.46
N HIS A 462 1.16 6.80 -7.67
CA HIS A 462 2.25 7.67 -7.22
C HIS A 462 3.05 8.24 -8.40
N ILE A 463 3.31 7.42 -9.42
CA ILE A 463 3.99 7.87 -10.63
C ILE A 463 3.16 8.90 -11.37
N LEU A 464 1.88 8.60 -11.60
CA LEU A 464 0.95 9.51 -12.26
C LEU A 464 0.86 10.85 -11.50
N VAL A 465 0.72 10.80 -10.16
CA VAL A 465 0.67 11.99 -9.30
C VAL A 465 1.93 12.84 -9.43
N ASN A 466 3.12 12.25 -9.42
CA ASN A 466 4.36 13.00 -9.62
C ASN A 466 4.39 13.70 -10.98
N PHE A 467 3.99 13.02 -12.06
CA PHE A 467 3.92 13.63 -13.38
C PHE A 467 2.85 14.73 -13.47
N VAL A 468 1.69 14.56 -12.84
CA VAL A 468 0.61 15.57 -12.80
C VAL A 468 1.01 16.84 -12.04
N ARG A 469 1.82 16.71 -10.99
CA ARG A 469 2.37 17.87 -10.25
C ARG A 469 3.38 18.65 -11.08
N GLU A 470 4.20 17.95 -11.86
CA GLU A 470 5.35 18.57 -12.53
C GLU A 470 5.10 18.94 -13.99
N LYS A 471 4.20 18.26 -14.70
CA LYS A 471 3.92 18.50 -16.12
C LYS A 471 2.47 18.91 -16.32
N ARG A 472 2.24 19.72 -17.36
CA ARG A 472 0.89 20.10 -17.78
C ARG A 472 0.23 18.89 -18.42
N LEU A 473 -0.95 18.50 -17.94
CA LEU A 473 -1.81 17.53 -18.60
C LEU A 473 -2.30 18.10 -19.93
N SER A 474 -2.35 17.26 -20.95
CA SER A 474 -2.95 17.64 -22.24
C SER A 474 -4.43 17.91 -22.07
N ILE A 475 -4.96 18.84 -22.86
CA ILE A 475 -6.38 19.18 -22.89
C ILE A 475 -7.00 18.54 -24.13
N GLY A 476 -8.00 17.70 -23.93
CA GLY A 476 -8.75 17.03 -24.99
C GLY A 476 -9.64 18.00 -25.78
N LYS A 477 -10.17 17.53 -26.91
CA LYS A 477 -11.14 18.30 -27.73
C LYS A 477 -12.43 18.69 -26.98
N ASP A 478 -12.77 17.96 -25.93
CA ASP A 478 -13.87 18.23 -25.01
C ASP A 478 -13.51 19.25 -23.90
N ASN A 479 -12.33 19.87 -24.01
CA ASN A 479 -11.77 20.80 -23.05
C ASN A 479 -11.56 20.20 -21.64
N GLN A 480 -11.43 18.87 -21.55
CA GLN A 480 -11.13 18.17 -20.31
C GLN A 480 -9.64 17.81 -20.22
N LEU A 481 -9.13 17.65 -19.00
CA LEU A 481 -7.77 17.15 -18.79
C LEU A 481 -7.71 15.66 -19.16
N CYS A 482 -6.72 15.31 -19.98
CA CYS A 482 -6.49 13.95 -20.46
C CYS A 482 -5.78 13.09 -19.40
N ILE A 483 -6.50 12.75 -18.34
CA ILE A 483 -6.08 11.82 -17.29
C ILE A 483 -7.14 10.73 -17.13
N TYR A 484 -6.71 9.47 -17.21
CA TYR A 484 -7.57 8.29 -17.19
C TYR A 484 -6.98 7.25 -16.25
N ARG A 485 -7.80 6.29 -15.79
CA ARG A 485 -7.28 5.14 -15.05
C ARG A 485 -6.19 4.48 -15.88
N ASN A 486 -5.01 4.30 -15.28
CA ASN A 486 -3.84 3.67 -15.90
C ASN A 486 -3.18 4.45 -17.05
N ILE A 487 -3.64 5.67 -17.40
CA ILE A 487 -3.08 6.45 -18.51
C ILE A 487 -3.06 7.95 -18.18
N GLY A 488 -1.90 8.59 -18.32
CA GLY A 488 -1.76 10.05 -18.25
C GLY A 488 -1.17 10.62 -19.54
N LEU A 489 -1.71 11.74 -20.03
CA LEU A 489 -1.21 12.45 -21.20
C LEU A 489 -0.74 13.86 -20.81
N PHE A 490 0.50 14.18 -21.17
CA PHE A 490 1.19 15.39 -20.74
C PHE A 490 1.75 16.16 -21.93
N ASP A 491 1.54 17.46 -21.96
CA ASP A 491 2.17 18.34 -22.93
C ASP A 491 3.67 18.45 -22.59
N ILE A 492 4.53 18.08 -23.55
CA ILE A 492 5.99 18.24 -23.39
C ILE A 492 6.39 19.70 -23.59
N ASN A 493 5.68 20.41 -24.47
CA ASN A 493 5.90 21.81 -24.80
C ASN A 493 4.59 22.61 -24.73
N ASP A 494 4.71 23.91 -24.51
CA ASP A 494 3.54 24.80 -24.40
C ASP A 494 2.76 24.92 -25.73
N SER A 495 3.42 24.62 -26.86
CA SER A 495 2.78 24.61 -28.18
C SER A 495 1.87 23.40 -28.43
N ARG A 496 1.79 22.44 -27.50
CA ARG A 496 0.99 21.21 -27.61
C ARG A 496 1.25 20.39 -28.88
N THR A 497 2.46 20.53 -29.44
CA THR A 497 2.87 19.80 -30.63
C THR A 497 3.49 18.46 -30.30
N GLN A 498 3.82 18.23 -29.02
CA GLN A 498 4.37 17.00 -28.50
C GLN A 498 3.65 16.58 -27.22
N VAL A 499 3.11 15.36 -27.23
CA VAL A 499 2.36 14.79 -26.11
C VAL A 499 3.07 13.53 -25.63
N LEU A 500 3.43 13.52 -24.34
CA LEU A 500 3.92 12.35 -23.64
C LEU A 500 2.74 11.55 -23.11
N MET A 501 2.65 10.29 -23.52
CA MET A 501 1.70 9.33 -22.97
C MET A 501 2.44 8.39 -22.01
N ILE A 502 1.90 8.23 -20.80
CA ILE A 502 2.40 7.30 -19.78
C ILE A 502 1.29 6.31 -19.46
N CYS A 503 1.56 5.01 -19.60
CA CYS A 503 0.56 3.96 -19.46
C CYS A 503 1.02 2.84 -18.53
N LEU A 504 0.08 2.24 -17.80
CA LEU A 504 0.27 0.97 -17.10
C LEU A 504 -0.20 -0.19 -17.99
N SER A 505 0.64 -1.22 -18.13
CA SER A 505 0.30 -2.51 -18.76
C SER A 505 0.82 -3.66 -17.90
N LYS A 506 -0.08 -4.43 -17.28
CA LYS A 506 0.29 -5.57 -16.42
C LYS A 506 1.29 -5.14 -15.34
N ASN A 507 2.52 -5.63 -15.40
CA ASN A 507 3.61 -5.26 -14.52
C ASN A 507 4.61 -4.38 -15.28
N ALA A 508 4.16 -3.48 -16.14
CA ALA A 508 5.04 -2.62 -16.90
C ALA A 508 4.48 -1.19 -16.98
N ILE A 509 5.38 -0.22 -16.92
CA ILE A 509 5.07 1.19 -17.13
C ILE A 509 5.70 1.58 -18.46
N ALA A 510 4.86 2.05 -19.38
CA ALA A 510 5.22 2.36 -20.74
C ALA A 510 5.12 3.86 -21.00
N MET A 511 6.02 4.39 -21.82
CA MET A 511 6.04 5.78 -22.26
C MET A 511 6.17 5.85 -23.78
N GLN A 512 5.41 6.74 -24.41
CA GLN A 512 5.52 7.07 -25.83
C GLN A 512 5.30 8.56 -26.03
N VAL A 513 6.04 9.17 -26.95
CA VAL A 513 5.80 10.56 -27.36
C VAL A 513 5.15 10.59 -28.73
N LEU A 514 4.04 11.32 -28.83
CA LEU A 514 3.33 11.62 -30.07
C LEU A 514 3.69 13.03 -30.51
N GLN A 515 4.00 13.20 -31.80
CA GLN A 515 4.50 14.44 -32.39
C GLN A 515 3.64 14.87 -33.59
N TRP A 516 3.19 16.12 -33.59
CA TRP A 516 2.50 16.78 -34.72
C TRP A 516 3.45 17.67 -35.53
N ASN A 517 4.70 17.79 -35.10
CA ASN A 517 5.81 18.39 -35.85
C ASN A 517 6.78 17.30 -36.37
N LEU A 518 7.73 17.67 -37.21
CA LEU A 518 8.71 16.76 -37.80
C LEU A 518 10.09 16.81 -37.10
N GLU A 519 10.18 17.51 -35.98
CA GLU A 519 11.44 17.75 -35.30
C GLU A 519 11.88 16.51 -34.51
N SER A 520 13.10 16.04 -34.78
CA SER A 520 13.68 14.95 -34.01
C SER A 520 14.23 15.47 -32.69
N HIS A 521 13.74 14.90 -31.59
CA HIS A 521 14.18 15.22 -30.24
C HIS A 521 14.59 13.94 -29.51
N CYS A 522 15.59 14.04 -28.65
CA CYS A 522 15.92 13.01 -27.68
C CYS A 522 15.11 13.27 -26.40
N TYR A 523 14.44 12.24 -25.87
CA TYR A 523 13.64 12.28 -24.66
C TYR A 523 14.33 11.54 -23.50
N SER A 524 15.66 11.49 -23.51
CA SER A 524 16.48 10.86 -22.47
C SER A 524 16.14 11.37 -21.07
N ASP A 525 15.89 12.67 -20.93
CA ASP A 525 15.61 13.30 -19.63
C ASP A 525 14.27 12.85 -19.06
N ILE A 526 13.26 12.69 -19.92
CA ILE A 526 11.94 12.20 -19.52
C ILE A 526 12.03 10.73 -19.07
N LYS A 527 12.77 9.91 -19.83
CA LYS A 527 13.04 8.52 -19.48
C LYS A 527 13.83 8.40 -18.16
N ASN A 528 14.89 9.19 -18.00
CA ASN A 528 15.71 9.21 -16.80
C ASN A 528 14.88 9.65 -15.59
N LYS A 529 13.99 10.63 -15.75
CA LYS A 529 13.04 11.02 -14.70
C LYS A 529 12.17 9.85 -14.23
N LEU A 530 11.60 9.04 -15.12
CA LEU A 530 10.82 7.87 -14.70
C LEU A 530 11.70 6.89 -13.92
N ILE A 531 12.92 6.64 -14.38
CA ILE A 531 13.87 5.74 -13.71
C ILE A 531 14.22 6.27 -12.31
N ASP A 532 14.50 7.56 -12.18
CA ASP A 532 14.85 8.20 -10.91
C ASP A 532 13.65 8.26 -9.97
N LEU A 533 12.45 8.46 -10.49
CA LEU A 533 11.22 8.38 -9.71
C LEU A 533 11.02 6.97 -9.14
N VAL A 534 11.17 5.92 -9.96
CA VAL A 534 11.10 4.52 -9.51
C VAL A 534 12.16 4.25 -8.43
N ARG A 535 13.40 4.73 -8.60
CA ARG A 535 14.45 4.61 -7.58
C ARG A 535 14.09 5.35 -6.28
N SER A 536 13.57 6.57 -6.40
CA SER A 536 13.19 7.40 -5.24
C SER A 536 12.06 6.77 -4.44
N MET A 537 11.08 6.17 -5.12
CA MET A 537 9.96 5.46 -4.50
C MET A 537 10.42 4.16 -3.85
N LYS A 538 11.37 3.43 -4.46
CA LYS A 538 12.04 2.27 -3.86
C LYS A 538 12.59 2.61 -2.47
N LEU A 539 13.27 3.76 -2.36
CA LEU A 539 13.84 4.24 -1.10
C LEU A 539 12.76 4.75 -0.13
N ARG A 540 11.81 5.56 -0.61
CA ARG A 540 10.78 6.19 0.22
C ARG A 540 9.85 5.17 0.89
N TYR A 541 9.45 4.14 0.16
CA TYR A 541 8.48 3.16 0.62
C TYR A 541 9.12 1.83 1.04
N CYS A 542 10.45 1.75 1.04
CA CYS A 542 11.22 0.52 1.28
C CYS A 542 10.74 -0.66 0.42
N ILE A 543 10.20 -0.38 -0.76
CA ILE A 543 9.68 -1.40 -1.68
C ILE A 543 10.87 -2.05 -2.37
N ASN A 544 10.93 -3.37 -2.39
CA ASN A 544 11.83 -4.10 -3.24
C ASN A 544 11.17 -4.50 -4.56
N ILE A 545 11.36 -3.63 -5.55
CA ILE A 545 11.05 -3.93 -6.94
C ILE A 545 12.33 -3.96 -7.78
N THR A 546 12.31 -4.87 -8.73
CA THR A 546 13.25 -5.02 -9.84
C THR A 546 12.52 -4.63 -11.13
N CYS A 547 13.25 -4.01 -12.05
CA CYS A 547 12.70 -3.75 -13.37
C CYS A 547 13.76 -3.85 -14.46
N GLU A 548 13.33 -4.34 -15.61
CA GLU A 548 14.12 -4.39 -16.83
C GLU A 548 13.65 -3.30 -17.79
N LYS A 549 14.60 -2.73 -18.53
CA LYS A 549 14.30 -1.77 -19.60
C LYS A 549 13.95 -2.56 -20.86
N LYS A 550 12.74 -2.34 -21.37
CA LYS A 550 12.27 -2.93 -22.63
C LYS A 550 11.85 -1.82 -23.59
N PHE A 551 11.83 -2.16 -24.86
CA PHE A 551 11.32 -1.31 -25.93
C PHE A 551 10.28 -2.05 -26.76
N ILE A 552 9.38 -1.29 -27.37
CA ILE A 552 8.48 -1.78 -28.43
C ILE A 552 8.57 -0.77 -29.58
N CYS A 553 8.45 -1.23 -30.84
CA CYS A 553 8.42 -0.33 -31.99
C CYS A 553 7.28 0.72 -31.90
N SER A 554 7.38 1.79 -32.68
CA SER A 554 6.45 2.93 -32.63
C SER A 554 4.97 2.57 -32.89
N GLU A 555 4.72 1.56 -33.70
CA GLU A 555 3.37 1.07 -34.03
C GLU A 555 2.94 -0.14 -33.19
N GLY A 556 3.78 -0.58 -32.25
CA GLY A 556 3.47 -1.72 -31.41
C GLY A 556 2.51 -1.39 -30.26
N LYS A 557 1.89 -2.43 -29.72
CA LYS A 557 0.85 -2.36 -28.69
C LYS A 557 1.47 -2.55 -27.30
N PHE A 558 1.55 -1.46 -26.54
CA PHE A 558 2.12 -1.49 -25.18
C PHE A 558 1.45 -2.49 -24.21
N PHE A 559 0.19 -2.82 -24.46
CA PHE A 559 -0.60 -3.69 -23.58
C PHE A 559 -0.33 -5.19 -23.76
N THR A 560 0.40 -5.60 -24.81
CA THR A 560 0.80 -7.00 -25.03
C THR A 560 2.22 -7.24 -24.52
N LYS A 561 2.59 -8.51 -24.36
CA LYS A 561 4.00 -8.92 -24.16
C LYS A 561 4.75 -9.13 -25.48
N GLU A 562 4.03 -9.21 -26.59
CA GLU A 562 4.61 -9.44 -27.91
C GLU A 562 5.38 -8.18 -28.35
N GLY A 563 6.48 -8.36 -29.08
CA GLY A 563 7.30 -7.25 -29.57
C GLY A 563 8.12 -6.49 -28.51
N ARG A 564 8.04 -6.86 -27.23
CA ARG A 564 8.94 -6.35 -26.18
C ARG A 564 10.34 -6.88 -26.39
N VAL A 565 11.30 -5.98 -26.51
CA VAL A 565 12.71 -6.33 -26.74
C VAL A 565 13.61 -5.61 -25.74
N GLY A 566 14.65 -6.29 -25.25
CA GLY A 566 15.67 -5.71 -24.37
C GLY A 566 16.66 -4.83 -25.13
N LEU A 567 17.23 -3.84 -24.45
CA LEU A 567 18.19 -2.92 -25.07
C LEU A 567 19.38 -3.66 -25.70
N ASP A 568 19.97 -4.59 -24.97
CA ASP A 568 21.16 -5.33 -25.42
C ASP A 568 20.89 -6.14 -26.69
N THR A 569 19.68 -6.71 -26.81
CA THR A 569 19.24 -7.44 -28.01
C THR A 569 19.14 -6.51 -29.22
N VAL A 570 18.59 -5.31 -29.05
CA VAL A 570 18.46 -4.34 -30.15
C VAL A 570 19.81 -3.74 -30.54
N LEU A 571 20.72 -3.55 -29.58
CA LEU A 571 22.07 -3.04 -29.88
C LEU A 571 22.96 -4.06 -30.61
N ALA A 572 22.68 -5.35 -30.47
CA ALA A 572 23.48 -6.41 -31.08
C ALA A 572 23.30 -6.53 -32.61
N GLU A 573 22.19 -6.04 -33.17
CA GLU A 573 21.85 -6.17 -34.58
C GLU A 573 21.58 -4.80 -35.21
N SER A 574 21.89 -4.63 -36.51
CA SER A 574 21.61 -3.38 -37.24
C SER A 574 20.13 -3.18 -37.58
N GLU A 575 19.38 -4.28 -37.65
CA GLU A 575 17.96 -4.33 -37.96
C GLU A 575 17.21 -5.17 -36.91
N TYR A 576 15.98 -4.78 -36.60
CA TYR A 576 15.08 -5.46 -35.67
C TYR A 576 13.77 -5.83 -36.37
N ARG A 577 13.42 -7.12 -36.38
CA ARG A 577 12.14 -7.60 -36.90
C ARG A 577 11.07 -7.60 -35.82
N CYS A 578 10.08 -6.72 -35.94
CA CYS A 578 8.96 -6.67 -35.01
C CYS A 578 8.04 -7.87 -35.19
N THR A 579 7.75 -8.59 -34.11
CA THR A 579 6.88 -9.78 -34.14
C THR A 579 5.39 -9.45 -34.27
N GLU A 580 4.95 -8.26 -33.80
CA GLU A 580 3.53 -7.89 -33.78
C GLU A 580 2.96 -7.59 -35.17
N HIS A 581 3.71 -6.85 -35.99
CA HIS A 581 3.29 -6.46 -37.34
C HIS A 581 4.23 -7.01 -38.43
N LYS A 582 5.17 -7.88 -38.07
CA LYS A 582 6.06 -8.65 -38.97
C LYS A 582 6.98 -7.84 -39.89
N ASN A 583 7.16 -6.52 -39.65
CA ASN A 583 8.08 -5.69 -40.44
C ASN A 583 9.43 -5.51 -39.73
N THR A 584 10.47 -5.28 -40.52
CA THR A 584 11.83 -4.98 -40.07
C THR A 584 12.05 -3.47 -39.98
N HIS A 585 12.70 -3.03 -38.91
CA HIS A 585 13.08 -1.64 -38.66
C HIS A 585 14.58 -1.53 -38.45
N PRO A 586 15.22 -0.40 -38.75
CA PRO A 586 16.56 -0.10 -38.23
C PRO A 586 16.55 -0.15 -36.70
N SER A 587 17.45 -0.92 -36.08
CA SER A 587 17.50 -1.08 -34.62
C SER A 587 17.63 0.25 -33.89
N LYS A 588 18.36 1.21 -34.49
CA LYS A 588 18.52 2.57 -33.99
C LYS A 588 17.19 3.32 -33.78
N ASP A 589 16.18 3.04 -34.60
CA ASP A 589 14.88 3.72 -34.51
C ASP A 589 14.09 3.29 -33.26
N ILE A 590 14.47 2.16 -32.64
CA ILE A 590 13.86 1.66 -31.42
C ILE A 590 14.38 2.38 -30.18
N PHE A 591 15.64 2.85 -30.15
CA PHE A 591 16.23 3.43 -28.93
C PHE A 591 16.69 4.89 -29.05
N ASN A 592 16.92 5.42 -30.26
CA ASN A 592 17.48 6.77 -30.45
C ASN A 592 16.62 7.88 -29.86
N SER A 593 15.28 7.74 -29.86
CA SER A 593 14.39 8.73 -29.24
C SER A 593 14.51 8.78 -27.72
N TRP A 594 15.13 7.78 -27.09
CA TRP A 594 15.18 7.62 -25.64
C TRP A 594 16.60 7.62 -25.07
N LEU A 595 17.62 7.43 -25.91
CA LEU A 595 19.02 7.39 -25.53
C LEU A 595 19.77 8.55 -26.19
N THR A 596 20.56 9.26 -25.39
CA THR A 596 21.60 10.13 -25.92
C THR A 596 22.67 9.22 -26.50
N VAL A 597 22.69 9.10 -27.83
CA VAL A 597 23.77 8.39 -28.51
C VAL A 597 24.99 9.32 -28.43
N CYS A 598 26.00 8.92 -27.66
CA CYS A 598 27.32 9.56 -27.70
C CYS A 598 28.03 9.22 -29.01
#